data_AF-A0A444W4X7-F1
#
_entry.id   AF-A0A444W4X7-F1
#
_cell.length_a   1.000
_cell.length_b   1.000
_cell.length_c   1.000
_cell.angle_alpha   90.00
_cell.angle_beta   90.00
_cell.angle_gamma   90.00
#
_symmetry.space_group_name_H-M   'P 1'
#
loop_
_entity.id
_entity.type
_entity.pdbx_description
1 polymer ?
#
loop_
_entity_poly.entity_id
_entity_poly.type
_entity_poly.pdbx_seq_one_letter_code
_entity_poly.pdbx_strand_id
1 'polypeptide(L)'
;MINPSAPGWIDKFFSEQKFSEAIPFETVDSFYYKVRETGFIYGHIIAIDSQVPIPIKGWFKTEISKVALLNTLYHVFCLEKRNSEPKNFISEVLTFYKQMNPEGFNLFKILLPKDTPSLSLENIIDQRVQTNDSIISKNFSHLVTNALLFIDVLAFRQYLEHGEIPEKYLKRIEETVLGIVGLALKTKTVKSQHDDLLIKLFEASIRYSKFSKVTVETLETLNLEYFKNRLEQYYLIDMAGMALWSDGVVENEESYFLYALGSTMGVPDDFVTKSMDTTNTFITTHKKKIPYFNYSNPVKHFYDQMTHSVVKLIIRNKNRLIKEIVQSKELMVLLAYSTTRDLDAKEKKKVKKQLLDICKTIPSLTIFLLPGGSLLLPILIKFIPTMLPSAFNENLDENE
;
A
#
# COMPACT_ATOMS: atom_id res chain seq x y z
N MET A 1 -2.01 3.21 -20.27
CA MET A 1 -1.27 2.91 -19.03
C MET A 1 -2.04 3.47 -17.88
N ILE A 2 -2.48 2.58 -16.98
CA ILE A 2 -3.16 2.93 -15.74
C ILE A 2 -2.29 3.88 -14.90
N ASN A 3 -2.89 4.93 -14.35
CA ASN A 3 -2.24 5.88 -13.43
C ASN A 3 -3.11 6.04 -12.18
N PRO A 4 -2.86 5.30 -11.09
CA PRO A 4 -3.71 5.30 -9.89
C PRO A 4 -3.72 6.63 -9.09
N SER A 5 -2.94 7.62 -9.53
CA SER A 5 -2.92 8.98 -8.98
C SER A 5 -3.72 10.00 -9.82
N ALA A 6 -4.26 9.60 -10.97
CA ALA A 6 -5.08 10.45 -11.82
C ALA A 6 -6.54 10.00 -11.78
N PRO A 7 -7.52 10.92 -11.85
CA PRO A 7 -8.94 10.55 -11.91
C PRO A 7 -9.25 9.73 -13.15
N GLY A 8 -10.19 8.79 -13.04
CA GLY A 8 -10.62 7.90 -14.13
C GLY A 8 -9.73 6.68 -14.35
N TRP A 9 -8.86 6.37 -13.38
CA TRP A 9 -7.99 5.20 -13.44
C TRP A 9 -8.73 3.88 -13.28
N ILE A 10 -9.88 3.85 -12.60
CA ILE A 10 -10.71 2.63 -12.47
C ILE A 10 -11.35 2.27 -13.82
N ASP A 11 -11.94 3.24 -14.52
CA ASP A 11 -12.49 3.02 -15.87
C ASP A 11 -11.37 2.58 -16.83
N LYS A 12 -10.19 3.19 -16.69
CA LYS A 12 -9.02 2.78 -17.47
C LYS A 12 -8.56 1.36 -17.14
N PHE A 13 -8.56 0.97 -15.87
CA PHE A 13 -8.23 -0.39 -15.43
C PHE A 13 -9.16 -1.42 -16.08
N PHE A 14 -10.47 -1.25 -15.97
CA PHE A 14 -11.44 -2.20 -16.55
C PHE A 14 -11.38 -2.25 -18.09
N SER A 15 -11.15 -1.11 -18.75
CA SER A 15 -10.98 -1.08 -20.22
C SER A 15 -9.69 -1.76 -20.71
N GLU A 16 -8.60 -1.71 -19.93
CA GLU A 16 -7.34 -2.38 -20.29
C GLU A 16 -7.36 -3.89 -19.98
N GLN A 17 -8.06 -4.32 -18.93
CA GLN A 17 -8.04 -5.72 -18.47
C GLN A 17 -9.01 -6.65 -19.22
N LYS A 18 -10.06 -6.13 -19.86
CA LYS A 18 -10.97 -6.91 -20.73
C LYS A 18 -11.58 -8.18 -20.09
N PHE A 19 -11.99 -8.10 -18.82
CA PHE A 19 -12.53 -9.24 -18.06
C PHE A 19 -13.84 -9.89 -18.60
N SER A 20 -14.38 -9.40 -19.72
CA SER A 20 -15.63 -9.88 -20.31
C SER A 20 -15.54 -11.23 -21.05
N GLU A 21 -14.35 -11.82 -21.22
CA GLU A 21 -14.16 -12.94 -22.18
C GLU A 21 -14.13 -14.36 -21.58
N ALA A 22 -14.05 -14.55 -20.26
CA ALA A 22 -14.42 -15.79 -19.56
C ALA A 22 -14.17 -15.58 -18.07
N ILE A 23 -15.09 -15.99 -17.20
CA ILE A 23 -14.81 -16.14 -15.77
C ILE A 23 -14.12 -17.50 -15.62
N PRO A 24 -12.81 -17.57 -15.32
CA PRO A 24 -12.18 -18.85 -15.03
C PRO A 24 -12.93 -19.50 -13.87
N PHE A 25 -13.07 -20.82 -13.87
CA PHE A 25 -13.48 -21.57 -12.68
C PHE A 25 -12.37 -21.48 -11.63
N GLU A 26 -12.31 -20.35 -10.94
CA GLU A 26 -11.43 -20.14 -9.81
C GLU A 26 -12.07 -20.68 -8.54
N THR A 27 -11.29 -21.42 -7.76
CA THR A 27 -11.68 -21.88 -6.42
C THR A 27 -11.23 -20.86 -5.37
N VAL A 28 -11.87 -20.88 -4.20
CA VAL A 28 -11.49 -20.04 -3.05
C VAL A 28 -10.02 -20.21 -2.70
N ASP A 29 -9.54 -21.46 -2.69
CA ASP A 29 -8.15 -21.79 -2.36
C ASP A 29 -7.19 -21.24 -3.44
N SER A 30 -7.49 -21.43 -4.72
CA SER A 30 -6.70 -20.88 -5.84
C SER A 30 -6.62 -19.35 -5.78
N PHE A 31 -7.75 -18.69 -5.55
CA PHE A 31 -7.81 -17.24 -5.37
C PHE A 31 -6.88 -16.79 -4.25
N TYR A 32 -6.98 -17.42 -3.08
CA TYR A 32 -6.16 -17.06 -1.93
C TYR A 32 -4.66 -17.21 -2.20
N TYR A 33 -4.25 -18.33 -2.82
CA TYR A 33 -2.84 -18.56 -3.14
C TYR A 33 -2.27 -17.51 -4.09
N LYS A 34 -3.01 -17.13 -5.14
CA LYS A 34 -2.57 -16.06 -6.06
C LYS A 34 -2.44 -14.72 -5.35
N VAL A 35 -3.44 -14.35 -4.54
CA VAL A 35 -3.40 -13.09 -3.77
C VAL A 35 -2.20 -13.08 -2.82
N ARG A 36 -1.91 -14.21 -2.17
CA ARG A 36 -0.74 -14.35 -1.30
C ARG A 36 0.59 -14.16 -2.03
N GLU A 37 0.75 -14.76 -3.21
CA GLU A 37 1.97 -14.63 -4.03
C GLU A 37 2.25 -13.17 -4.44
N THR A 38 1.21 -12.34 -4.58
CA THR A 38 1.39 -10.90 -4.87
C THR A 38 1.97 -10.10 -3.70
N GLY A 39 1.99 -10.67 -2.49
CA GLY A 39 2.38 -9.98 -1.26
C GLY A 39 1.30 -9.10 -0.63
N PHE A 40 0.07 -9.13 -1.16
CA PHE A 40 -1.06 -8.36 -0.62
C PHE A 40 -1.40 -8.74 0.82
N ILE A 41 -1.35 -10.04 1.15
CA ILE A 41 -1.59 -10.56 2.52
C ILE A 41 -0.58 -10.01 3.52
N TYR A 42 0.68 -9.83 3.10
CA TYR A 42 1.78 -9.38 3.96
C TYR A 42 1.91 -7.85 4.06
N GLY A 43 1.00 -7.08 3.44
CA GLY A 43 1.11 -5.63 3.39
C GLY A 43 2.34 -5.11 2.60
N HIS A 44 2.95 -5.95 1.76
CA HIS A 44 4.05 -5.58 0.86
C HIS A 44 3.81 -6.12 -0.54
N ILE A 45 3.11 -5.35 -1.36
CA ILE A 45 2.69 -5.81 -2.68
C ILE A 45 3.85 -5.70 -3.69
N ILE A 46 4.18 -6.82 -4.33
CA ILE A 46 5.26 -6.97 -5.33
C ILE A 46 4.75 -7.20 -6.75
N ALA A 47 3.48 -7.56 -6.91
CA ALA A 47 2.83 -7.82 -8.19
C ALA A 47 1.31 -7.61 -8.08
N ILE A 48 0.60 -7.67 -9.20
CA ILE A 48 -0.88 -7.63 -9.25
C ILE A 48 -1.33 -8.81 -10.11
N ASP A 49 -2.13 -9.70 -9.53
CA ASP A 49 -2.70 -10.87 -10.21
C ASP A 49 -3.77 -10.40 -11.21
N SER A 50 -3.36 -10.12 -12.45
CA SER A 50 -4.19 -9.48 -13.47
C SER A 50 -4.02 -10.20 -14.81
N GLN A 51 -5.09 -10.25 -15.62
CA GLN A 51 -5.06 -10.95 -16.92
C GLN A 51 -4.07 -10.30 -17.88
N VAL A 52 -4.10 -8.97 -17.96
CA VAL A 52 -3.13 -8.18 -18.70
C VAL A 52 -2.08 -7.67 -17.71
N PRO A 53 -0.80 -8.08 -17.83
CA PRO A 53 0.24 -7.70 -16.86
C PRO A 53 0.32 -6.19 -16.63
N ILE A 54 0.19 -5.78 -15.36
CA ILE A 54 0.31 -4.37 -14.95
C ILE A 54 1.73 -4.11 -14.42
N PRO A 55 2.58 -3.38 -15.15
CA PRO A 55 3.92 -3.05 -14.67
C PRO A 55 3.84 -2.03 -13.53
N ILE A 56 4.23 -2.43 -12.33
CA ILE A 56 4.23 -1.56 -11.13
C ILE A 56 5.52 -0.75 -10.95
N LYS A 57 6.50 -0.92 -11.85
CA LYS A 57 7.81 -0.26 -11.74
C LYS A 57 7.63 1.27 -11.79
N GLY A 58 8.16 1.96 -10.78
CA GLY A 58 8.10 3.42 -10.67
C GLY A 58 6.87 3.96 -9.95
N TRP A 59 5.91 3.09 -9.59
CA TRP A 59 4.75 3.50 -8.78
C TRP A 59 5.13 3.73 -7.32
N PHE A 60 4.32 4.53 -6.63
CA PHE A 60 4.32 4.63 -5.18
C PHE A 60 3.63 3.41 -4.57
N LYS A 61 3.95 3.08 -3.32
CA LYS A 61 3.32 1.95 -2.61
C LYS A 61 1.80 2.13 -2.55
N THR A 62 1.33 3.35 -2.30
CA THR A 62 -0.09 3.70 -2.30
C THR A 62 -0.75 3.40 -3.64
N GLU A 63 -0.13 3.75 -4.76
CA GLU A 63 -0.64 3.45 -6.11
C GLU A 63 -0.76 1.95 -6.35
N ILE A 64 0.24 1.17 -5.93
CA ILE A 64 0.21 -0.30 -6.02
C ILE A 64 -0.94 -0.85 -5.17
N SER A 65 -1.07 -0.41 -3.92
CA SER A 65 -2.14 -0.83 -3.02
C SER A 65 -3.53 -0.51 -3.53
N LYS A 66 -3.73 0.62 -4.23
CA LYS A 66 -5.03 0.99 -4.83
C LYS A 66 -5.47 -0.04 -5.86
N VAL A 67 -4.59 -0.36 -6.80
CA VAL A 67 -4.91 -1.30 -7.88
C VAL A 67 -5.02 -2.72 -7.34
N ALA A 68 -4.14 -3.12 -6.43
CA ALA A 68 -4.23 -4.44 -5.80
C ALA A 68 -5.54 -4.63 -5.02
N LEU A 69 -5.97 -3.62 -4.25
CA LEU A 69 -7.24 -3.66 -3.52
C LEU A 69 -8.43 -3.77 -4.50
N LEU A 70 -8.49 -2.90 -5.52
CA LEU A 70 -9.55 -2.96 -6.54
C LEU A 70 -9.61 -4.34 -7.21
N ASN A 71 -8.46 -4.83 -7.67
CA ASN A 71 -8.33 -6.10 -8.37
C ASN A 71 -8.79 -7.27 -7.50
N THR A 72 -8.36 -7.29 -6.24
CA THR A 72 -8.71 -8.37 -5.29
C THR A 72 -10.20 -8.34 -4.93
N LEU A 73 -10.78 -7.15 -4.71
CA LEU A 73 -12.23 -7.01 -4.51
C LEU A 73 -13.01 -7.49 -5.73
N TYR A 74 -12.55 -7.15 -6.94
CA TYR A 74 -13.20 -7.55 -8.18
C TYR A 74 -13.15 -9.07 -8.39
N HIS A 75 -12.04 -9.72 -8.09
CA HIS A 75 -11.93 -11.18 -8.17
C HIS A 75 -12.87 -11.87 -7.16
N VAL A 76 -12.97 -11.38 -5.91
CA VAL A 76 -13.96 -11.90 -4.95
C VAL A 76 -15.38 -11.71 -5.44
N PHE A 77 -15.71 -10.56 -6.03
CA PHE A 77 -17.03 -10.35 -6.64
C PHE A 77 -17.33 -11.37 -7.74
N CYS A 78 -16.37 -11.61 -8.64
CA CYS A 78 -16.50 -12.60 -9.71
C CYS A 78 -16.68 -14.01 -9.15
N LEU A 79 -15.94 -14.34 -8.09
CA LEU A 79 -15.99 -15.64 -7.42
C LEU A 79 -17.37 -15.90 -6.79
N GLU A 80 -17.91 -14.94 -6.05
CA GLU A 80 -19.15 -15.09 -5.28
C GLU A 80 -20.41 -14.89 -6.12
N LYS A 81 -20.46 -13.85 -6.96
CA LYS A 81 -21.65 -13.51 -7.74
C LYS A 81 -21.70 -14.18 -9.12
N ARG A 82 -20.63 -14.86 -9.54
CA ARG A 82 -20.47 -15.40 -10.91
C ARG A 82 -20.78 -14.35 -11.98
N ASN A 83 -20.36 -13.12 -11.72
CA ASN A 83 -20.61 -11.95 -12.54
C ASN A 83 -19.29 -11.20 -12.78
N SER A 84 -18.98 -10.86 -14.03
CA SER A 84 -17.78 -10.11 -14.40
C SER A 84 -18.06 -8.70 -14.91
N GLU A 85 -19.30 -8.21 -14.86
CA GLU A 85 -19.66 -6.87 -15.33
C GLU A 85 -19.11 -5.79 -14.36
N PRO A 86 -18.18 -4.93 -14.81
CA PRO A 86 -17.59 -3.90 -13.95
C PRO A 86 -18.62 -2.95 -13.33
N LYS A 87 -19.70 -2.63 -14.04
CA LYS A 87 -20.75 -1.74 -13.49
C LYS A 87 -21.44 -2.34 -12.28
N ASN A 88 -21.73 -3.64 -12.32
CA ASN A 88 -22.36 -4.36 -11.21
C ASN A 88 -21.41 -4.41 -10.01
N PHE A 89 -20.13 -4.76 -10.26
CA PHE A 89 -19.09 -4.73 -9.25
C PHE A 89 -18.98 -3.37 -8.55
N ILE A 90 -18.86 -2.28 -9.32
CA ILE A 90 -18.71 -0.93 -8.76
C ILE A 90 -19.93 -0.57 -7.90
N SER A 91 -21.14 -0.91 -8.34
CA SER A 91 -22.37 -0.67 -7.57
C SER A 91 -22.39 -1.42 -6.23
N GLU A 92 -22.01 -2.70 -6.23
CA GLU A 92 -21.94 -3.55 -5.04
C GLU A 92 -20.88 -3.06 -4.06
N VAL A 93 -19.66 -2.76 -4.54
CA VAL A 93 -18.58 -2.26 -3.68
C VAL A 93 -18.90 -0.89 -3.07
N LEU A 94 -19.54 0.00 -3.84
CA LEU A 94 -20.00 1.28 -3.29
C LEU A 94 -21.04 1.08 -2.19
N THR A 95 -21.96 0.14 -2.35
CA THR A 95 -22.98 -0.17 -1.34
C THR A 95 -22.36 -0.79 -0.09
N PHE A 96 -21.45 -1.74 -0.28
CA PHE A 96 -20.63 -2.31 0.78
C PHE A 96 -19.91 -1.22 1.60
N TYR A 97 -19.15 -0.33 0.94
CA TYR A 97 -18.39 0.70 1.66
C TYR A 97 -19.26 1.73 2.37
N LYS A 98 -20.49 1.98 1.87
CA LYS A 98 -21.50 2.77 2.58
C LYS A 98 -21.96 2.09 3.86
N GLN A 99 -22.24 0.78 3.83
CA GLN A 99 -22.60 0.01 5.03
C GLN A 99 -21.44 -0.10 6.01
N MET A 100 -20.21 -0.22 5.52
CA MET A 100 -19.01 -0.37 6.33
C MET A 100 -18.73 0.84 7.25
N ASN A 101 -19.33 2.01 6.98
CA ASN A 101 -19.08 3.24 7.74
C ASN A 101 -20.35 4.05 8.02
N PRO A 102 -21.28 3.60 8.88
CA PRO A 102 -22.50 4.36 9.17
C PRO A 102 -22.24 5.64 9.97
N GLU A 103 -21.23 5.67 10.84
CA GLU A 103 -20.93 6.78 11.76
C GLU A 103 -19.40 6.92 11.95
N GLY A 104 -18.81 8.07 11.61
CA GLY A 104 -17.45 8.45 12.05
C GLY A 104 -16.34 8.50 11.00
N PHE A 105 -16.52 7.95 9.79
CA PHE A 105 -15.60 8.19 8.67
C PHE A 105 -16.17 9.29 7.76
N ASN A 106 -15.40 10.35 7.49
CA ASN A 106 -15.77 11.44 6.56
C ASN A 106 -15.90 10.99 5.08
N LEU A 107 -16.04 9.70 4.78
CA LEU A 107 -16.19 9.14 3.42
C LEU A 107 -17.36 9.79 2.67
N PHE A 108 -18.48 10.06 3.36
CA PHE A 108 -19.64 10.72 2.77
C PHE A 108 -19.41 12.20 2.40
N LYS A 109 -18.41 12.88 3.01
CA LYS A 109 -18.06 14.25 2.58
C LYS A 109 -17.33 14.29 1.23
N ILE A 110 -16.86 13.14 0.76
CA ILE A 110 -16.00 13.01 -0.43
C ILE A 110 -16.82 12.57 -1.65
N LEU A 111 -17.97 11.93 -1.43
CA LEU A 111 -18.93 11.62 -2.49
C LEU A 111 -19.64 12.91 -2.92
N LEU A 112 -19.05 13.63 -3.87
CA LEU A 112 -19.69 14.82 -4.40
C LEU A 112 -20.92 14.41 -5.24
N PRO A 113 -22.03 15.17 -5.21
CA PRO A 113 -23.26 14.82 -5.94
C PRO A 113 -23.10 14.67 -7.46
N LYS A 114 -21.96 15.07 -8.03
CA LYS A 114 -21.65 15.02 -9.46
C LYS A 114 -20.63 13.93 -9.84
N ASP A 115 -20.09 13.19 -8.87
CA ASP A 115 -19.08 12.18 -9.15
C ASP A 115 -19.70 10.98 -9.87
N THR A 116 -18.96 10.41 -10.82
CA THR A 116 -19.34 9.11 -11.39
C THR A 116 -19.15 8.01 -10.34
N PRO A 117 -19.84 6.86 -10.44
CA PRO A 117 -19.64 5.73 -9.54
C PRO A 117 -18.17 5.28 -9.47
N SER A 118 -17.47 5.24 -10.61
CA SER A 118 -16.04 4.92 -10.66
C SER A 118 -15.21 5.93 -9.88
N LEU A 119 -15.41 7.24 -10.10
CA LEU A 119 -14.67 8.30 -9.38
C LEU A 119 -14.95 8.27 -7.87
N SER A 120 -16.19 8.00 -7.48
CA SER A 120 -16.58 7.77 -6.09
C SER A 120 -15.79 6.62 -5.46
N LEU A 121 -15.65 5.51 -6.18
CA LEU A 121 -14.88 4.35 -5.72
C LEU A 121 -13.38 4.67 -5.65
N GLU A 122 -12.83 5.43 -6.60
CA GLU A 122 -11.43 5.89 -6.57
C GLU A 122 -11.11 6.65 -5.28
N ASN A 123 -12.00 7.56 -4.89
CA ASN A 123 -11.86 8.35 -3.67
C ASN A 123 -11.91 7.48 -2.41
N ILE A 124 -12.81 6.50 -2.36
CA ILE A 124 -12.90 5.56 -1.23
C ILE A 124 -11.61 4.73 -1.13
N ILE A 125 -11.17 4.13 -2.24
CA ILE A 125 -9.96 3.31 -2.30
C ILE A 125 -8.72 4.12 -1.89
N ASP A 126 -8.61 5.39 -2.33
CA ASP A 126 -7.51 6.27 -1.93
C ASP A 126 -7.38 6.43 -0.41
N GLN A 127 -8.50 6.48 0.31
CA GLN A 127 -8.50 6.54 1.77
C GLN A 127 -8.27 5.19 2.44
N ARG A 128 -8.76 4.09 1.86
CA ARG A 128 -8.63 2.75 2.44
C ARG A 128 -7.18 2.27 2.46
N VAL A 129 -6.40 2.60 1.43
CA VAL A 129 -4.99 2.20 1.33
C VAL A 129 -4.05 2.93 2.28
N GLN A 130 -4.49 4.07 2.82
CA GLN A 130 -3.75 4.83 3.82
C GLN A 130 -3.92 4.19 5.21
N THR A 131 -2.92 4.33 6.07
CA THR A 131 -3.02 3.95 7.49
C THR A 131 -3.95 4.90 8.26
N ASN A 132 -4.40 4.49 9.44
CA ASN A 132 -5.17 5.34 10.33
C ASN A 132 -4.27 6.41 10.98
N ASP A 133 -4.56 7.69 10.74
CA ASP A 133 -3.81 8.83 11.27
C ASP A 133 -4.19 9.13 12.74
N SER A 134 -4.09 8.14 13.63
CA SER A 134 -4.23 8.39 15.07
C SER A 134 -2.87 8.70 15.71
N ILE A 135 -2.60 10.00 15.89
CA ILE A 135 -1.82 10.73 16.92
C ILE A 135 -0.41 10.23 17.37
N ILE A 136 -0.04 8.95 17.29
CA ILE A 136 1.19 8.41 17.93
C ILE A 136 2.27 8.00 16.93
N SER A 137 1.98 7.91 15.62
CA SER A 137 2.98 7.44 14.64
C SER A 137 2.99 8.17 13.30
N LYS A 138 2.79 9.51 13.27
CA LYS A 138 2.87 10.31 12.03
C LYS A 138 4.11 10.02 11.17
N ASN A 139 5.24 9.68 11.79
CA ASN A 139 6.47 9.37 11.07
C ASN A 139 6.51 7.95 10.48
N PHE A 140 5.72 7.00 11.02
CA PHE A 140 5.67 5.62 10.54
C PHE A 140 4.53 5.41 9.53
N SER A 141 3.38 6.07 9.74
CA SER A 141 2.19 6.02 8.86
C SER A 141 2.49 6.47 7.42
N HIS A 142 3.40 7.43 7.23
CA HIS A 142 3.81 7.86 5.89
C HIS A 142 4.72 6.85 5.15
N LEU A 143 5.26 5.85 5.85
CA LEU A 143 6.25 4.91 5.29
C LEU A 143 5.63 3.59 4.80
N VAL A 144 4.42 3.28 5.30
CA VAL A 144 3.70 2.03 5.07
C VAL A 144 2.27 2.32 4.64
N THR A 145 1.70 1.44 3.83
CA THR A 145 0.27 1.44 3.54
C THR A 145 -0.45 0.61 4.61
N ASN A 146 -1.78 0.69 4.65
CA ASN A 146 -2.59 -0.19 5.46
C ASN A 146 -2.23 -1.66 5.17
N ALA A 147 -1.75 -2.40 6.19
CA ALA A 147 -1.36 -3.80 6.07
C ALA A 147 -2.55 -4.75 6.21
N LEU A 148 -3.68 -4.26 6.74
CA LEU A 148 -4.89 -5.04 6.97
C LEU A 148 -5.93 -4.86 5.84
N LEU A 149 -5.48 -4.47 4.64
CA LEU A 149 -6.36 -4.26 3.48
C LEU A 149 -7.14 -5.51 3.06
N PHE A 150 -6.64 -6.70 3.37
CA PHE A 150 -7.37 -7.94 3.10
C PHE A 150 -8.61 -8.09 3.99
N ILE A 151 -8.72 -7.37 5.12
CA ILE A 151 -9.96 -7.32 5.92
C ILE A 151 -11.12 -6.72 5.10
N ASP A 152 -10.86 -5.73 4.24
CA ASP A 152 -11.88 -5.19 3.33
C ASP A 152 -12.40 -6.29 2.39
N VAL A 153 -11.51 -7.15 1.91
CA VAL A 153 -11.84 -8.26 1.00
C VAL A 153 -12.69 -9.31 1.72
N LEU A 154 -12.30 -9.68 2.94
CA LEU A 154 -13.07 -10.62 3.78
C LEU A 154 -14.46 -10.06 4.12
N ALA A 155 -14.53 -8.80 4.53
CA ALA A 155 -15.80 -8.14 4.84
C ALA A 155 -16.69 -7.95 3.61
N PHE A 156 -16.09 -7.64 2.45
CA PHE A 156 -16.83 -7.53 1.20
C PHE A 156 -17.43 -8.87 0.81
N ARG A 157 -16.69 -9.97 0.99
CA ARG A 157 -17.24 -11.31 0.78
C ARG A 157 -18.43 -11.60 1.70
N GLN A 158 -18.31 -11.32 3.00
CA GLN A 158 -19.41 -11.49 3.95
C GLN A 158 -20.66 -10.69 3.54
N TYR A 159 -20.45 -9.46 3.05
CA TYR A 159 -21.50 -8.63 2.48
C TYR A 159 -22.14 -9.27 1.23
N LEU A 160 -21.33 -9.80 0.29
CA LEU A 160 -21.86 -10.44 -0.91
C LEU A 160 -22.68 -11.71 -0.61
N GLU A 161 -22.31 -12.43 0.45
CA GLU A 161 -22.98 -13.65 0.92
C GLU A 161 -24.29 -13.34 1.66
N HIS A 162 -24.30 -12.38 2.59
CA HIS A 162 -25.43 -12.11 3.47
C HIS A 162 -26.32 -10.93 3.01
N GLY A 163 -25.87 -10.13 2.05
CA GLY A 163 -26.52 -8.88 1.62
C GLY A 163 -26.25 -7.68 2.54
N GLU A 164 -25.66 -7.92 3.72
CA GLU A 164 -25.20 -6.91 4.66
C GLU A 164 -23.92 -7.36 5.36
N ILE A 165 -23.16 -6.42 5.91
CA ILE A 165 -22.00 -6.75 6.75
C ILE A 165 -22.51 -7.24 8.11
N PRO A 166 -22.16 -8.46 8.55
CA PRO A 166 -22.61 -8.98 9.84
C PRO A 166 -22.22 -8.04 11.00
N GLU A 167 -23.11 -7.94 12.00
CA GLU A 167 -22.91 -7.02 13.13
C GLU A 167 -21.57 -7.28 13.84
N LYS A 168 -20.79 -6.22 14.08
CA LYS A 168 -19.47 -6.26 14.74
C LYS A 168 -18.40 -7.09 14.01
N TYR A 169 -18.65 -7.59 12.80
CA TYR A 169 -17.71 -8.41 12.05
C TYR A 169 -16.33 -7.78 11.95
N LEU A 170 -16.26 -6.53 11.48
CA LEU A 170 -15.01 -5.78 11.27
C LEU A 170 -14.19 -5.60 12.55
N LYS A 171 -14.88 -5.29 13.64
CA LYS A 171 -14.24 -5.15 14.94
C LYS A 171 -13.69 -6.50 15.40
N ARG A 172 -14.47 -7.56 15.25
CA ARG A 172 -14.08 -8.92 15.68
C ARG A 172 -12.88 -9.43 14.89
N ILE A 173 -12.88 -9.34 13.56
CA ILE A 173 -11.73 -9.79 12.74
C ILE A 173 -10.46 -9.00 13.06
N GLU A 174 -10.54 -7.69 13.27
CA GLU A 174 -9.38 -6.91 13.72
C GLU A 174 -8.89 -7.35 15.10
N GLU A 175 -9.78 -7.50 16.08
CA GLU A 175 -9.42 -7.96 17.43
C GLU A 175 -8.81 -9.36 17.42
N THR A 176 -9.32 -10.27 16.58
CA THR A 176 -8.77 -11.61 16.40
C THR A 176 -7.38 -11.56 15.75
N VAL A 177 -7.18 -10.77 14.69
CA VAL A 177 -5.85 -10.59 14.08
C VAL A 177 -4.84 -10.07 15.12
N LEU A 178 -5.21 -9.05 15.89
CA LEU A 178 -4.35 -8.50 16.94
C LEU A 178 -4.04 -9.53 18.03
N GLY A 179 -5.05 -10.30 18.44
CA GLY A 179 -4.89 -11.34 19.45
C GLY A 179 -3.97 -12.46 18.99
N ILE A 180 -4.12 -12.93 17.74
CA ILE A 180 -3.24 -13.94 17.14
C ILE A 180 -1.82 -13.42 17.02
N VAL A 181 -1.62 -12.21 16.51
CA VAL A 181 -0.29 -11.59 16.41
C VAL A 181 0.33 -11.44 17.80
N GLY A 182 -0.45 -11.00 18.79
CA GLY A 182 0.01 -10.87 20.17
C GLY A 182 0.44 -12.20 20.80
N LEU A 183 -0.32 -13.27 20.57
CA LEU A 183 0.05 -14.62 21.01
C LEU A 183 1.29 -15.13 20.28
N ALA A 184 1.35 -14.98 18.96
CA ALA A 184 2.49 -15.36 18.15
C ALA A 184 3.79 -14.70 18.65
N LEU A 185 3.77 -13.39 18.91
CA LEU A 185 4.92 -12.66 19.44
C LEU A 185 5.31 -13.06 20.87
N LYS A 186 4.38 -13.60 21.66
CA LYS A 186 4.67 -14.18 22.99
C LYS A 186 5.31 -15.55 22.90
N THR A 187 5.01 -16.33 21.86
CA THR A 187 5.58 -17.67 21.62
C THR A 187 7.06 -17.61 21.26
N LYS A 188 7.53 -16.53 20.61
CA LYS A 188 8.93 -16.39 20.20
C LYS A 188 9.87 -16.41 21.40
N THR A 189 10.89 -17.27 21.33
CA THR A 189 11.93 -17.35 22.35
C THR A 189 12.85 -16.12 22.32
N VAL A 190 13.20 -15.67 21.11
CA VAL A 190 14.04 -14.49 20.88
C VAL A 190 13.21 -13.38 20.24
N LYS A 191 13.09 -12.26 20.96
CA LYS A 191 12.44 -11.05 20.42
C LYS A 191 13.41 -10.27 19.55
N SER A 192 12.90 -9.79 18.41
CA SER A 192 13.65 -9.00 17.44
C SER A 192 13.17 -7.54 17.41
N GLN A 193 14.00 -6.63 16.91
CA GLN A 193 13.57 -5.24 16.64
C GLN A 193 12.45 -5.18 15.58
N HIS A 194 12.31 -6.23 14.74
CA HIS A 194 11.23 -6.33 13.75
C HIS A 194 9.86 -6.51 14.40
N ASP A 195 9.81 -7.16 15.57
CA ASP A 195 8.56 -7.43 16.29
C ASP A 195 7.86 -6.11 16.68
N ASP A 196 8.63 -5.12 17.17
CA ASP A 196 8.13 -3.79 17.50
C ASP A 196 7.61 -3.01 16.27
N LEU A 197 8.25 -3.20 15.12
CA LEU A 197 7.83 -2.55 13.87
C LEU A 197 6.57 -3.18 13.30
N LEU A 198 6.44 -4.49 13.46
CA LEU A 198 5.25 -5.23 13.07
C LEU A 198 4.05 -4.84 13.95
N ILE A 199 4.24 -4.71 15.27
CA ILE A 199 3.22 -4.17 16.17
C ILE A 199 2.76 -2.78 15.70
N LYS A 200 3.70 -1.87 15.46
CA LYS A 200 3.39 -0.51 14.96
C LYS A 200 2.65 -0.52 13.62
N LEU A 201 2.96 -1.47 12.73
CA LEU A 201 2.26 -1.64 11.47
C LEU A 201 0.79 -1.99 11.68
N PHE A 202 0.50 -2.94 12.58
CA PHE A 202 -0.87 -3.32 12.88
C PHE A 202 -1.63 -2.23 13.62
N GLU A 203 -1.01 -1.59 14.61
CA GLU A 203 -1.60 -0.45 15.31
C GLU A 203 -1.96 0.71 14.37
N ALA A 204 -1.13 0.96 13.36
CA ALA A 204 -1.40 1.97 12.35
C ALA A 204 -2.46 1.53 11.31
N SER A 205 -2.74 0.23 11.19
CA SER A 205 -3.64 -0.32 10.18
C SER A 205 -5.07 -0.54 10.68
N ILE A 206 -5.28 -0.70 11.99
CA ILE A 206 -6.60 -0.91 12.60
C ILE A 206 -7.49 0.33 12.54
N ARG A 207 -8.79 0.12 12.37
CA ARG A 207 -9.80 1.18 12.23
C ARG A 207 -10.99 1.03 13.19
N TYR A 208 -11.31 -0.21 13.58
CA TYR A 208 -12.51 -0.54 14.35
C TYR A 208 -12.18 -1.07 15.77
N SER A 209 -10.90 -1.31 16.05
CA SER A 209 -10.38 -1.81 17.32
C SER A 209 -9.35 -0.86 17.95
N LYS A 210 -8.92 -1.14 19.18
CA LYS A 210 -7.79 -0.47 19.84
C LYS A 210 -6.82 -1.52 20.37
N PHE A 211 -5.55 -1.37 20.05
CA PHE A 211 -4.50 -2.30 20.47
C PHE A 211 -4.35 -2.40 22.00
N SER A 212 -4.64 -1.31 22.72
CA SER A 212 -4.42 -1.18 24.17
C SER A 212 -5.36 -2.01 25.08
N LYS A 213 -6.15 -2.94 24.54
CA LYS A 213 -7.10 -3.75 25.32
C LYS A 213 -7.13 -5.24 25.00
N VAL A 214 -6.28 -5.73 24.09
CA VAL A 214 -6.27 -7.15 23.74
C VAL A 214 -5.33 -7.89 24.72
N THR A 215 -5.78 -8.05 25.96
CA THR A 215 -5.18 -8.99 26.93
C THR A 215 -5.64 -10.41 26.56
N VAL A 216 -5.18 -10.89 25.40
CA VAL A 216 -5.40 -12.28 25.00
C VAL A 216 -4.28 -13.10 25.63
N GLU A 217 -4.70 -14.02 26.50
CA GLU A 217 -3.80 -14.94 27.19
C GLU A 217 -3.68 -16.26 26.45
N THR A 218 -4.77 -16.74 25.82
CA THR A 218 -4.80 -18.05 25.15
C THR A 218 -5.66 -18.05 23.88
N LEU A 219 -5.48 -19.06 23.01
CA LEU A 219 -6.19 -19.21 21.74
C LEU A 219 -7.71 -19.36 21.93
N GLU A 220 -8.15 -20.00 23.01
CA GLU A 220 -9.57 -20.26 23.30
C GLU A 220 -10.35 -18.95 23.50
N THR A 221 -9.69 -17.92 24.02
CA THR A 221 -10.32 -16.61 24.25
C THR A 221 -10.62 -15.83 22.97
N LEU A 222 -10.05 -16.24 21.82
CA LEU A 222 -10.21 -15.56 20.54
C LEU A 222 -11.53 -15.89 19.81
N ASN A 223 -12.32 -16.86 20.30
CA ASN A 223 -13.57 -17.31 19.69
C ASN A 223 -13.43 -17.61 18.20
N LEU A 224 -12.40 -18.37 17.83
CA LEU A 224 -12.04 -18.67 16.43
C LEU A 224 -13.15 -19.42 15.66
N GLU A 225 -14.04 -20.10 16.36
CA GLU A 225 -15.23 -20.76 15.79
C GLU A 225 -16.17 -19.82 15.02
N TYR A 226 -16.06 -18.50 15.26
CA TYR A 226 -16.79 -17.50 14.50
C TYR A 226 -16.38 -17.47 13.01
N PHE A 227 -15.11 -17.75 12.71
CA PHE A 227 -14.56 -17.70 11.35
C PHE A 227 -14.64 -19.07 10.68
N LYS A 228 -15.80 -19.34 10.09
CA LYS A 228 -16.07 -20.61 9.39
C LYS A 228 -15.54 -20.62 7.96
N ASN A 229 -15.16 -19.45 7.46
CA ASN A 229 -14.78 -19.30 6.08
C ASN A 229 -13.29 -19.54 5.86
N ARG A 230 -12.93 -20.37 4.86
CA ARG A 230 -11.53 -20.67 4.52
C ARG A 230 -10.67 -19.42 4.30
N LEU A 231 -11.16 -18.36 3.65
CA LEU A 231 -10.34 -17.15 3.43
C LEU A 231 -9.96 -16.47 4.75
N GLU A 232 -10.87 -16.45 5.71
CA GLU A 232 -10.63 -15.86 7.03
C GLU A 232 -9.61 -16.71 7.78
N GLN A 233 -9.80 -18.03 7.79
CA GLN A 233 -8.92 -18.97 8.46
C GLN A 233 -7.49 -18.94 7.90
N TYR A 234 -7.36 -18.95 6.57
CA TYR A 234 -6.08 -18.84 5.87
C TYR A 234 -5.38 -17.53 6.20
N TYR A 235 -6.13 -16.41 6.16
CA TYR A 235 -5.60 -15.11 6.53
C TYR A 235 -5.08 -15.07 7.96
N LEU A 236 -5.86 -15.56 8.94
CA LEU A 236 -5.45 -15.58 10.34
C LEU A 236 -4.18 -16.40 10.57
N ILE A 237 -4.00 -17.52 9.86
CA ILE A 237 -2.76 -18.33 9.91
C ILE A 237 -1.59 -17.57 9.28
N ASP A 238 -1.78 -16.94 8.12
CA ASP A 238 -0.71 -16.17 7.47
C ASP A 238 -0.28 -14.95 8.31
N MET A 239 -1.21 -14.31 9.02
CA MET A 239 -0.91 -13.24 9.98
C MET A 239 -0.07 -13.75 11.17
N ALA A 240 -0.40 -14.92 11.70
CA ALA A 240 0.40 -15.57 12.74
C ALA A 240 1.80 -15.90 12.24
N GLY A 241 1.92 -16.51 11.06
CA GLY A 241 3.19 -16.88 10.46
C GLY A 241 4.10 -15.69 10.22
N MET A 242 3.53 -14.55 9.78
CA MET A 242 4.29 -13.31 9.62
C MET A 242 4.80 -12.76 10.96
N ALA A 243 4.03 -12.91 12.04
CA ALA A 243 4.44 -12.48 13.37
C ALA A 243 5.52 -13.38 13.99
N LEU A 244 5.43 -14.70 13.76
CA LEU A 244 6.41 -15.67 14.27
C LEU A 244 7.75 -15.57 13.54
N TRP A 245 7.76 -15.21 12.25
CA TRP A 245 8.98 -15.26 11.45
C TRP A 245 10.20 -14.62 12.14
N SER A 246 11.27 -15.40 12.27
CA SER A 246 12.54 -15.01 12.91
C SER A 246 13.72 -15.45 12.05
N ASP A 247 14.26 -14.53 11.24
CA ASP A 247 15.49 -14.71 10.43
C ASP A 247 15.57 -16.01 9.59
N GLY A 248 14.43 -16.60 9.27
CA GLY A 248 14.30 -17.79 8.43
C GLY A 248 14.54 -19.13 9.12
N VAL A 249 14.72 -19.15 10.45
CA VAL A 249 14.72 -20.38 11.25
C VAL A 249 13.35 -20.49 11.90
N VAL A 250 12.60 -21.53 11.53
CA VAL A 250 11.33 -21.83 12.18
C VAL A 250 11.62 -22.67 13.41
N GLU A 251 11.29 -22.15 14.59
CA GLU A 251 11.44 -22.91 15.84
C GLU A 251 10.30 -23.94 16.00
N ASN A 252 10.54 -25.01 16.76
CA ASN A 252 9.54 -26.07 16.96
C ASN A 252 8.28 -25.52 17.65
N GLU A 253 8.45 -24.58 18.58
CA GLU A 253 7.40 -23.89 19.31
C GLU A 253 6.53 -23.03 18.38
N GLU A 254 7.16 -22.36 17.42
CA GLU A 254 6.47 -21.54 16.40
C GLU A 254 5.65 -22.43 15.47
N SER A 255 6.23 -23.54 15.02
CA SER A 255 5.54 -24.55 14.20
C SER A 255 4.34 -25.13 14.94
N TYR A 256 4.55 -25.55 16.19
CA TYR A 256 3.50 -26.10 17.04
C TYR A 256 2.34 -25.12 17.23
N PHE A 257 2.64 -23.84 17.46
CA PHE A 257 1.61 -22.81 17.57
C PHE A 257 0.76 -22.70 16.30
N LEU A 258 1.38 -22.72 15.11
CA LEU A 258 0.66 -22.62 13.84
C LEU A 258 -0.21 -23.84 13.56
N TYR A 259 0.27 -25.05 13.85
CA TYR A 259 -0.55 -26.26 13.74
C TYR A 259 -1.70 -26.28 14.75
N ALA A 260 -1.47 -25.83 15.99
CA ALA A 260 -2.52 -25.71 16.99
C ALA A 260 -3.60 -24.70 16.54
N LEU A 261 -3.19 -23.56 16.00
CA LEU A 261 -4.09 -22.55 15.43
C LEU A 261 -4.89 -23.11 14.24
N GLY A 262 -4.23 -23.82 13.32
CA GLY A 262 -4.86 -24.49 12.20
C GLY A 262 -5.89 -25.54 12.64
N SER A 263 -5.50 -26.42 13.56
CA SER A 263 -6.38 -27.45 14.13
C SER A 263 -7.62 -26.85 14.81
N THR A 264 -7.47 -25.72 15.50
CA THR A 264 -8.60 -25.04 16.18
C THR A 264 -9.64 -24.53 15.19
N MET A 265 -9.21 -24.13 13.99
CA MET A 265 -10.09 -23.64 12.92
C MET A 265 -10.50 -24.75 11.93
N GLY A 266 -10.01 -25.98 12.10
CA GLY A 266 -10.26 -27.08 11.16
C GLY A 266 -9.53 -26.91 9.82
N VAL A 267 -8.39 -26.22 9.80
CA VAL A 267 -7.54 -26.06 8.61
C VAL A 267 -6.56 -27.23 8.50
N PRO A 268 -6.40 -27.86 7.32
CA PRO A 268 -5.49 -28.98 7.14
C PRO A 268 -4.01 -28.61 7.38
N ASP A 269 -3.26 -29.53 7.97
CA ASP A 269 -1.82 -29.39 8.23
C ASP A 269 -1.03 -29.04 6.96
N ASP A 270 -1.38 -29.63 5.81
CA ASP A 270 -0.76 -29.33 4.51
C ASP A 270 -0.81 -27.83 4.16
N PHE A 271 -1.92 -27.15 4.49
CA PHE A 271 -2.02 -25.71 4.28
C PHE A 271 -1.10 -24.96 5.26
N VAL A 272 -1.05 -25.37 6.53
CA VAL A 272 -0.21 -24.75 7.56
C VAL A 272 1.26 -24.85 7.19
N THR A 273 1.74 -26.03 6.79
CA THR A 273 3.12 -26.25 6.31
C THR A 273 3.42 -25.36 5.11
N LYS A 274 2.54 -25.37 4.10
CA LYS A 274 2.71 -24.53 2.91
C LYS A 274 2.71 -23.05 3.28
N SER A 275 1.94 -22.67 4.30
CA SER A 275 1.91 -21.30 4.78
C SER A 275 3.24 -20.88 5.39
N MET A 276 3.81 -21.70 6.25
CA MET A 276 5.12 -21.44 6.84
C MET A 276 6.19 -21.27 5.76
N ASP A 277 6.25 -22.20 4.81
CA ASP A 277 7.23 -22.19 3.71
C ASP A 277 7.09 -20.96 2.81
N THR A 278 5.85 -20.64 2.43
CA THR A 278 5.57 -19.51 1.54
C THR A 278 5.88 -18.19 2.24
N THR A 279 5.51 -18.03 3.51
CA THR A 279 5.82 -16.84 4.31
C THR A 279 7.33 -16.67 4.47
N ASN A 280 8.05 -17.75 4.81
CA ASN A 280 9.49 -17.71 4.92
C ASN A 280 10.16 -17.31 3.61
N THR A 281 9.74 -17.94 2.50
CA THR A 281 10.28 -17.65 1.16
C THR A 281 10.03 -16.20 0.76
N PHE A 282 8.81 -15.70 0.98
CA PHE A 282 8.43 -14.33 0.65
C PHE A 282 9.24 -13.31 1.45
N ILE A 283 9.27 -13.45 2.78
CA ILE A 283 9.97 -12.52 3.65
C ILE A 283 11.47 -12.56 3.36
N THR A 284 12.08 -13.75 3.24
CA THR A 284 13.52 -13.87 2.95
C THR A 284 13.90 -13.23 1.62
N THR A 285 13.09 -13.44 0.58
CA THR A 285 13.33 -12.89 -0.78
C THR A 285 13.19 -11.38 -0.81
N HIS A 286 12.21 -10.84 -0.08
CA HIS A 286 11.86 -9.41 -0.16
C HIS A 286 12.30 -8.60 1.06
N LYS A 287 12.98 -9.20 2.04
CA LYS A 287 13.35 -8.61 3.34
C LYS A 287 13.86 -7.19 3.19
N LYS A 288 14.86 -6.97 2.33
CA LYS A 288 15.52 -5.66 2.07
C LYS A 288 14.60 -4.54 1.54
N LYS A 289 13.43 -4.88 0.99
CA LYS A 289 12.47 -3.93 0.40
C LYS A 289 11.23 -3.72 1.29
N ILE A 290 11.00 -4.62 2.25
CA ILE A 290 9.87 -4.54 3.17
C ILE A 290 10.17 -3.48 4.25
N PRO A 291 9.33 -2.43 4.39
CA PRO A 291 9.66 -1.30 5.27
C PRO A 291 9.79 -1.68 6.75
N TYR A 292 8.92 -2.56 7.23
CA TYR A 292 8.88 -3.01 8.61
C TYR A 292 9.99 -4.03 8.96
N PHE A 293 10.82 -4.44 7.98
CA PHE A 293 12.03 -5.25 8.21
C PHE A 293 13.35 -4.46 8.12
N ASN A 294 13.35 -3.21 7.63
CA ASN A 294 14.60 -2.44 7.42
C ASN A 294 14.66 -1.11 8.16
N TYR A 295 13.84 -0.94 9.19
CA TYR A 295 13.75 0.35 9.87
C TYR A 295 14.89 0.54 10.89
N SER A 296 15.97 1.18 10.42
CA SER A 296 17.07 1.64 11.25
C SER A 296 17.15 3.18 11.21
N ASN A 297 16.71 3.83 12.29
CA ASN A 297 16.68 5.29 12.50
C ASN A 297 15.56 6.08 11.74
N PRO A 298 14.52 6.54 12.46
CA PRO A 298 13.39 7.32 11.91
C PRO A 298 13.76 8.53 11.07
N VAL A 299 14.77 9.29 11.50
CA VAL A 299 15.11 10.58 10.88
C VAL A 299 15.78 10.36 9.53
N LYS A 300 16.76 9.45 9.48
CA LYS A 300 17.46 9.10 8.24
C LYS A 300 16.48 8.55 7.19
N HIS A 301 15.61 7.62 7.60
CA HIS A 301 14.62 7.04 6.69
C HIS A 301 13.57 8.05 6.19
N PHE A 302 13.17 9.02 7.01
CA PHE A 302 12.28 10.09 6.54
C PHE A 302 12.95 10.89 5.41
N TYR A 303 14.20 11.31 5.60
CA TYR A 303 14.95 12.04 4.56
C TYR A 303 15.18 11.20 3.29
N ASP A 304 15.58 9.94 3.44
CA ASP A 304 15.80 9.04 2.30
C ASP A 304 14.50 8.79 1.52
N GLN A 305 13.38 8.56 2.21
CA GLN A 305 12.09 8.32 1.56
C GLN A 305 11.50 9.59 0.91
N MET A 306 11.66 10.74 1.56
CA MET A 306 11.26 12.02 0.96
C MET A 306 12.08 12.30 -0.30
N THR A 307 13.38 12.04 -0.25
CA THR A 307 14.28 12.17 -1.42
C THR A 307 13.84 11.23 -2.54
N HIS A 308 13.63 9.94 -2.25
CA HIS A 308 13.14 8.98 -3.25
C HIS A 308 11.78 9.38 -3.84
N SER A 309 10.87 9.89 -3.01
CA SER A 309 9.54 10.30 -3.46
C SER A 309 9.63 11.52 -4.38
N VAL A 310 10.42 12.52 -4.00
CA VAL A 310 10.71 13.70 -4.82
C VAL A 310 11.35 13.30 -6.15
N VAL A 311 12.35 12.43 -6.12
CA VAL A 311 13.02 11.94 -7.34
C VAL A 311 12.01 11.23 -8.27
N LYS A 312 11.14 10.37 -7.74
CA LYS A 312 10.07 9.75 -8.54
C LYS A 312 9.13 10.78 -9.16
N LEU A 313 8.73 11.81 -8.40
CA LEU A 313 7.88 12.90 -8.92
C LEU A 313 8.57 13.66 -10.04
N ILE A 314 9.86 13.97 -9.88
CA ILE A 314 10.66 14.66 -10.90
C ILE A 314 10.73 13.81 -12.17
N ILE A 315 11.10 12.53 -12.06
CA ILE A 315 11.23 11.62 -13.20
C ILE A 315 9.90 11.47 -13.94
N ARG A 316 8.78 11.28 -13.24
CA ARG A 316 7.44 11.15 -13.85
C ARG A 316 7.01 12.41 -14.61
N ASN A 317 7.44 13.58 -14.16
CA ASN A 317 7.11 14.85 -14.79
C ASN A 317 8.23 15.40 -15.68
N LYS A 318 9.29 14.63 -15.94
CA LYS A 318 10.51 15.06 -16.68
C LYS A 318 10.17 15.82 -17.97
N ASN A 319 9.33 15.24 -18.83
CA ASN A 319 9.01 15.85 -20.13
C ASN A 319 8.30 17.20 -19.97
N ARG A 320 7.40 17.32 -19.00
CA ARG A 320 6.69 18.58 -18.71
C ARG A 320 7.63 19.60 -18.08
N LEU A 321 8.45 19.18 -17.11
CA LEU A 321 9.48 20.01 -16.49
C LEU A 321 10.44 20.59 -17.54
N ILE A 322 10.98 19.75 -18.43
CA ILE A 322 11.88 20.20 -19.51
C ILE A 322 11.18 21.23 -20.40
N LYS A 323 9.95 20.94 -20.82
CA LYS A 323 9.18 21.85 -21.67
C LYS A 323 9.02 23.23 -21.03
N GLU A 324 8.62 23.29 -19.77
CA GLU A 324 8.43 24.54 -19.02
C GLU A 324 9.75 25.28 -18.76
N ILE A 325 10.83 24.54 -18.44
CA ILE A 325 12.17 25.10 -18.22
C ILE A 325 12.71 25.72 -19.51
N VAL A 326 12.62 25.02 -20.64
CA VAL A 326 13.08 25.52 -21.96
C VAL A 326 12.32 26.77 -22.40
N GLN A 327 11.04 26.89 -22.05
CA GLN A 327 10.24 28.09 -22.32
C GLN A 327 10.68 29.30 -21.49
N SER A 328 11.34 29.07 -20.36
CA SER A 328 11.92 30.14 -19.52
C SER A 328 13.37 30.44 -19.91
N LYS A 329 13.55 31.36 -20.86
CA LYS A 329 14.87 31.77 -21.37
C LYS A 329 15.83 32.22 -20.25
N GLU A 330 15.34 32.98 -19.27
CA GLU A 330 16.18 33.46 -18.14
C GLU A 330 16.60 32.29 -17.24
N LEU A 331 15.69 31.36 -16.94
CA LEU A 331 16.01 30.18 -16.13
C LEU A 331 17.06 29.30 -16.80
N MET A 332 16.92 29.09 -18.12
CA MET A 332 17.88 28.33 -18.91
C MET A 332 19.30 28.90 -18.82
N VAL A 333 19.44 30.22 -18.94
CA VAL A 333 20.73 30.90 -18.83
C VAL A 333 21.33 30.74 -17.43
N LEU A 334 20.51 30.91 -16.38
CA LEU A 334 20.97 30.77 -15.00
C LEU A 334 21.35 29.32 -14.66
N LEU A 335 20.62 28.33 -15.19
CA LEU A 335 20.97 26.92 -15.04
C LEU A 335 22.27 26.60 -15.77
N ALA A 336 22.48 27.12 -16.99
CA ALA A 336 23.75 26.97 -17.70
C ALA A 336 24.91 27.60 -16.93
N TYR A 337 24.76 28.81 -16.39
CA TYR A 337 25.79 29.42 -15.54
C TYR A 337 26.09 28.59 -14.30
N SER A 338 25.09 27.94 -13.69
CA SER A 338 25.32 27.08 -12.52
C SER A 338 26.15 25.82 -12.81
N THR A 339 26.33 25.46 -14.09
CA THR A 339 27.21 24.35 -14.50
C THR A 339 28.67 24.78 -14.68
N THR A 340 28.94 26.07 -14.85
CA THR A 340 30.29 26.60 -15.13
C THR A 340 30.84 27.51 -14.04
N ARG A 341 29.99 28.11 -13.21
CA ARG A 341 30.37 28.93 -12.07
C ARG A 341 29.33 28.91 -10.97
N ASP A 342 29.73 29.33 -9.78
CA ASP A 342 28.78 29.60 -8.71
C ASP A 342 27.86 30.78 -9.04
N LEU A 343 26.57 30.57 -8.77
CA LEU A 343 25.56 31.63 -8.83
C LEU A 343 25.63 32.51 -7.58
N ASP A 344 25.47 33.82 -7.76
CA ASP A 344 25.39 34.78 -6.66
C ASP A 344 24.06 34.68 -5.90
N ALA A 345 23.93 35.42 -4.80
CA ALA A 345 22.72 35.38 -3.97
C ALA A 345 21.44 35.86 -4.70
N LYS A 346 21.56 36.83 -5.63
CA LYS A 346 20.43 37.33 -6.41
C LYS A 346 20.02 36.32 -7.48
N GLU A 347 20.99 35.71 -8.15
CA GLU A 347 20.79 34.66 -9.16
C GLU A 347 20.15 33.41 -8.54
N LYS A 348 20.68 32.93 -7.40
CA LYS A 348 20.08 31.81 -6.64
C LYS A 348 18.63 32.08 -6.27
N LYS A 349 18.30 33.31 -5.87
CA LYS A 349 16.92 33.72 -5.55
C LYS A 349 16.01 33.69 -6.77
N LYS A 350 16.52 34.11 -7.94
CA LYS A 350 15.78 34.05 -9.22
C LYS A 350 15.51 32.62 -9.67
N VAL A 351 16.53 31.75 -9.66
CA VAL A 351 16.39 30.32 -9.97
C VAL A 351 15.34 29.68 -9.07
N LYS A 352 15.45 29.89 -7.75
CA LYS A 352 14.46 29.38 -6.78
C LYS A 352 13.05 29.84 -7.11
N LYS A 353 12.85 31.13 -7.39
CA LYS A 353 11.51 31.68 -7.70
C LYS A 353 10.93 31.04 -8.96
N GLN A 354 11.70 31.01 -10.05
CA GLN A 354 11.24 30.49 -11.34
C GLN A 354 10.97 28.99 -11.31
N LEU A 355 11.79 28.20 -10.60
CA LEU A 355 11.51 26.78 -10.41
C LEU A 355 10.22 26.54 -9.61
N LEU A 356 9.97 27.33 -8.56
CA LEU A 356 8.70 27.24 -7.83
C LEU A 356 7.51 27.65 -8.70
N ASP A 357 7.68 28.64 -9.58
CA ASP A 357 6.65 29.03 -10.53
C ASP A 357 6.33 27.91 -11.54
N ILE A 358 7.33 27.16 -12.00
CA ILE A 358 7.13 25.94 -12.81
C ILE A 358 6.44 24.84 -11.99
N CYS A 359 6.85 24.63 -10.73
CA CYS A 359 6.19 23.64 -9.87
C CYS A 359 4.70 23.94 -9.65
N LYS A 360 4.26 25.21 -9.67
CA LYS A 360 2.83 25.59 -9.62
C LYS A 360 2.03 25.09 -10.82
N THR A 361 2.65 24.98 -11.99
CA THR A 361 1.95 24.53 -13.20
C THR A 361 1.77 23.02 -13.24
N ILE A 362 2.51 22.27 -12.42
CA ILE A 362 2.51 20.80 -12.38
C ILE A 362 1.90 20.33 -11.05
N PRO A 363 0.63 19.88 -11.02
CA PRO A 363 -0.07 19.57 -9.76
C PRO A 363 0.69 18.63 -8.81
N SER A 364 1.37 17.62 -9.35
CA SER A 364 2.15 16.64 -8.57
C SER A 364 3.43 17.22 -7.94
N LEU A 365 3.90 18.39 -8.38
CA LEU A 365 5.06 19.10 -7.82
C LEU A 365 4.65 20.23 -6.86
N THR A 366 3.36 20.37 -6.55
CA THR A 366 2.85 21.33 -5.55
C THR A 366 3.47 21.11 -4.17
N ILE A 367 4.02 19.91 -3.88
CA ILE A 367 4.74 19.61 -2.64
C ILE A 367 5.90 20.59 -2.36
N PHE A 368 6.55 21.13 -3.40
CA PHE A 368 7.62 22.13 -3.25
C PHE A 368 7.12 23.48 -2.73
N LEU A 369 5.81 23.73 -2.81
CA LEU A 369 5.14 24.96 -2.39
C LEU A 369 4.62 24.89 -0.96
N LEU A 370 4.51 23.68 -0.38
CA LEU A 370 4.09 23.50 1.00
C LEU A 370 5.12 24.05 1.99
N PRO A 371 4.73 24.44 3.23
CA PRO A 371 5.68 24.80 4.28
C PRO A 371 6.74 23.69 4.47
N GLY A 372 8.02 24.04 4.36
CA GLY A 372 9.14 23.08 4.38
C GLY A 372 9.48 22.44 3.02
N GLY A 373 8.61 22.52 2.01
CA GLY A 373 8.85 21.99 0.65
C GLY A 373 10.05 22.64 -0.06
N SER A 374 10.41 23.86 0.33
CA SER A 374 11.60 24.53 -0.19
C SER A 374 12.93 23.88 0.24
N LEU A 375 12.92 23.02 1.27
CA LEU A 375 14.07 22.18 1.65
C LEU A 375 14.34 21.06 0.64
N LEU A 376 13.33 20.69 -0.15
CA LEU A 376 13.44 19.66 -1.19
C LEU A 376 13.93 20.27 -2.51
N LEU A 377 13.85 21.59 -2.67
CA LEU A 377 14.22 22.29 -3.91
C LEU A 377 15.68 22.05 -4.35
N PRO A 378 16.68 21.95 -3.45
CA PRO A 378 18.05 21.58 -3.84
C PRO A 378 18.12 20.23 -4.58
N ILE A 379 17.25 19.27 -4.23
CA ILE A 379 17.18 17.97 -4.90
C ILE A 379 16.71 18.15 -6.36
N LEU A 380 15.68 18.98 -6.57
CA LEU A 380 15.20 19.32 -7.92
C LEU A 380 16.30 20.00 -8.74
N ILE A 381 16.99 20.99 -8.16
CA ILE A 381 18.09 21.71 -8.82
C ILE A 381 19.20 20.74 -9.24
N LYS A 382 19.60 19.80 -8.36
CA LYS A 382 20.61 18.79 -8.67
C LYS A 382 20.17 17.83 -9.78
N PHE A 383 18.87 17.56 -9.92
CA PHE A 383 18.35 16.64 -10.94
C PHE A 383 18.18 17.29 -12.32
N ILE A 384 18.00 18.60 -12.41
CA ILE A 384 17.75 19.30 -13.69
C ILE A 384 18.83 19.04 -14.74
N PRO A 385 20.15 19.14 -14.45
CA PRO A 385 21.20 18.86 -15.42
C PRO A 385 21.08 17.45 -16.03
N THR A 386 20.79 16.44 -15.21
CA THR A 386 20.60 15.04 -15.68
C THR A 386 19.38 14.85 -16.60
N MET A 387 18.45 15.82 -16.63
CA MET A 387 17.25 15.76 -17.47
C MET A 387 17.39 16.51 -18.79
N LEU A 388 18.28 17.50 -18.87
CA LEU A 388 18.49 18.32 -20.06
C LEU A 388 19.28 17.54 -21.14
N PRO A 389 19.17 17.92 -22.42
CA PRO A 389 19.92 17.28 -23.52
C PRO A 389 21.44 17.31 -23.26
N SER A 390 22.16 16.32 -23.78
CA SER A 390 23.61 16.12 -23.58
C SER A 390 24.49 17.32 -23.96
N ALA A 391 24.03 18.19 -24.88
CA ALA A 391 24.68 19.47 -25.20
C ALA A 391 24.81 20.44 -24.00
N PHE A 392 24.21 20.11 -22.85
CA PHE A 392 24.34 20.84 -21.59
C PHE A 392 25.15 20.08 -20.51
N ASN A 393 25.58 18.85 -20.79
CA ASN A 393 26.29 17.97 -19.84
C ASN A 393 27.78 17.79 -20.16
N GLU A 394 28.35 18.57 -21.09
CA GLU A 394 29.74 18.40 -21.55
C GLU A 394 30.82 18.48 -20.44
N ASN A 395 30.51 19.02 -19.26
CA ASN A 395 31.47 19.22 -18.17
C ASN A 395 31.18 18.41 -16.88
N LEU A 396 30.23 17.47 -16.89
CA LEU A 396 29.99 16.61 -15.72
C LEU A 396 31.02 15.48 -15.58
N ASP A 397 31.74 15.15 -16.66
CA ASP A 397 32.67 14.02 -16.72
C ASP A 397 34.12 14.38 -16.31
N GLU A 398 34.41 15.63 -15.93
CA GLU A 398 35.77 16.06 -15.57
C GLU A 398 36.10 16.03 -14.06
N ASN A 399 35.16 15.64 -13.20
CA ASN A 399 35.39 15.51 -11.76
C ASN A 399 34.77 14.21 -11.19
N GLU A 400 35.34 13.06 -11.56
CA GLU A 400 35.29 11.84 -10.72
C GLU A 400 36.48 11.79 -9.76
#